data_AF-A0A950RYS9-F1
#
_entry.id   AF-A0A950RYS9-F1
#
_cell.length_a   1.000
_cell.length_b   1.000
_cell.length_c   1.000
_cell.angle_alpha   90.00
_cell.angle_beta   90.00
_cell.angle_gamma   90.00
#
_symmetry.space_group_name_H-M   'P 1'
#
loop_
_entity.id
_entity.type
_entity.pdbx_description
1 polymer ?
#
loop_
_entity_poly.entity_id
_entity_poly.type
_entity_poly.pdbx_seq_one_letter_code
_entity_poly.pdbx_strand_id
1 'polypeptide(L)'
;MWLLFVPLLILAGLILMGSALVGAVFGLLGPAWPLVLIAVGAWMFWREDRPRRQQQYGRAVATCAKPGPRASAKQSGPVASVKSEVKPAPPQNAKPELPIDVQVKVEQIRRKVEVLLGFADRFPPFSQDLFLVRQTASEYLPRTIDTFLGLPRDSVDKPLTAEGKTPLQELKTQLDLLDAKLDEIAQALQRQDMDRLLANRRFLEERFGRATA
;
A
#
# COMPACT_ATOMS: atom_id res chain seq x y z
N MET A 1 -27.89 5.99 53.17
CA MET A 1 -26.42 6.10 53.03
C MET A 1 -25.72 4.82 52.53
N TRP A 2 -26.42 3.71 52.27
CA TRP A 2 -25.78 2.44 51.84
C TRP A 2 -25.65 2.26 50.31
N LEU A 3 -26.38 3.05 49.51
CA LEU A 3 -26.42 2.96 48.04
C LEU A 3 -25.17 3.53 47.32
N LEU A 4 -24.27 4.23 48.01
CA LEU A 4 -23.03 4.77 47.41
C LEU A 4 -21.82 3.82 47.51
N PHE A 5 -21.87 2.79 48.37
CA PHE A 5 -20.75 1.84 48.53
C PHE A 5 -20.71 0.74 47.46
N VAL A 6 -21.87 0.39 46.91
CA VAL A 6 -22.00 -0.63 45.84
C VAL A 6 -21.22 -0.27 44.56
N PRO A 7 -21.31 0.95 44.01
CA PRO A 7 -20.54 1.30 42.81
C PRO A 7 -19.02 1.34 43.06
N LEU A 8 -18.58 1.73 44.26
CA LEU A 8 -17.15 1.78 44.62
C LEU A 8 -16.54 0.37 44.69
N LEU A 9 -17.30 -0.60 45.23
CA LEU A 9 -16.89 -2.01 45.28
C LEU A 9 -16.82 -2.65 43.90
N ILE A 10 -17.74 -2.32 42.99
CA ILE A 10 -17.71 -2.78 41.60
C ILE A 10 -16.50 -2.21 40.86
N LEU A 11 -16.18 -0.92 41.08
CA LEU A 11 -15.01 -0.28 40.49
C LEU A 11 -13.70 -0.90 41.01
N ALA A 12 -13.60 -1.13 42.33
CA ALA A 12 -12.44 -1.78 42.94
C ALA A 12 -12.25 -3.23 42.46
N GLY A 13 -13.35 -3.97 42.27
CA GLY A 13 -13.34 -5.31 41.69
C GLY A 13 -12.85 -5.32 40.24
N LEU A 14 -13.30 -4.38 39.41
CA LEU A 14 -12.83 -4.22 38.02
C LEU A 14 -11.34 -3.87 37.94
N ILE A 15 -10.85 -3.02 38.83
CA ILE A 15 -9.42 -2.64 38.88
C ILE A 15 -8.56 -3.84 39.29
N LEU A 16 -8.98 -4.61 40.31
CA LEU A 16 -8.26 -5.82 40.75
C LEU A 16 -8.24 -6.89 39.66
N MET A 17 -9.37 -7.12 38.98
CA MET A 17 -9.49 -8.08 37.89
C MET A 17 -8.64 -7.69 36.67
N GLY A 18 -8.60 -6.40 36.33
CA GLY A 18 -7.73 -5.86 35.28
C GLY A 18 -6.24 -6.05 35.60
N SER A 19 -5.83 -5.83 36.85
CA SER A 19 -4.43 -6.01 37.26
C SER A 19 -3.99 -7.49 37.24
N ALA A 20 -4.90 -8.41 37.59
CA ALA A 20 -4.64 -9.85 37.54
C ALA A 20 -4.47 -10.34 36.09
N LEU A 21 -5.21 -9.76 35.14
CA LEU A 21 -5.07 -10.08 33.72
C LEU A 21 -3.74 -9.57 33.15
N VAL A 22 -3.33 -8.34 33.51
CA VAL A 22 -2.03 -7.77 33.10
C VAL A 22 -0.87 -8.56 33.71
N GLY A 23 -0.98 -8.96 34.98
CA GLY A 23 0.01 -9.82 35.65
C GLY A 23 0.12 -11.22 35.03
N ALA A 24 -1.01 -11.81 34.62
CA ALA A 24 -1.02 -13.11 33.94
C ALA A 24 -0.40 -13.05 32.54
N VAL A 25 -0.63 -11.97 31.79
CA VAL A 25 0.00 -11.75 30.47
C VAL A 25 1.50 -11.48 30.61
N PHE A 26 1.93 -10.75 31.65
CA PHE A 26 3.35 -10.53 31.96
C PHE A 26 4.06 -11.80 32.45
N GLY A 27 3.36 -12.65 33.21
CA GLY A 27 3.90 -13.91 33.72
C GLY A 27 4.08 -14.99 32.64
N LEU A 28 3.27 -14.96 31.57
CA LEU A 28 3.28 -16.00 30.54
C LEU A 28 4.42 -15.84 29.51
N LEU A 29 4.94 -14.63 29.30
CA LEU A 29 6.01 -14.37 28.32
C LEU A 29 7.41 -14.20 28.93
N GLY A 30 7.49 -14.10 30.27
CA GLY A 30 8.75 -14.03 31.00
C GLY A 30 9.67 -12.85 30.59
N PRO A 31 10.96 -12.91 30.92
CA PRO A 31 11.94 -11.86 30.64
C PRO A 31 12.36 -11.78 29.15
N ALA A 32 11.69 -12.48 28.24
CA ALA A 32 12.06 -12.53 26.81
C ALA A 32 11.47 -11.39 25.97
N TRP A 33 10.44 -10.70 26.47
CA TRP A 33 9.83 -9.53 25.82
C TRP A 33 10.81 -8.43 25.35
N PRO A 34 11.85 -8.04 26.13
CA PRO A 34 12.83 -7.04 25.70
C PRO A 34 13.61 -7.48 24.46
N LEU A 35 13.90 -8.79 24.33
CA LEU A 35 14.59 -9.34 23.16
C LEU A 35 13.69 -9.31 21.92
N VAL A 36 12.38 -9.51 22.07
CA VAL A 36 11.42 -9.37 20.97
C VAL A 36 11.38 -7.92 20.46
N LEU A 37 11.36 -6.93 21.36
CA LEU A 37 11.40 -5.52 20.96
C LEU A 37 12.72 -5.14 20.28
N ILE A 38 13.86 -5.64 20.76
CA ILE A 38 15.16 -5.40 20.13
C ILE A 38 15.24 -6.09 18.76
N ALA A 39 14.72 -7.32 18.62
CA ALA A 39 14.68 -8.03 17.35
C ALA A 39 13.78 -7.33 16.33
N VAL A 40 12.61 -6.83 16.75
CA VAL A 40 11.70 -6.07 15.89
C VAL A 40 12.32 -4.71 15.50
N GLY A 41 12.95 -4.01 16.45
CA GLY A 41 13.66 -2.75 16.19
C GLY A 41 14.82 -2.93 15.21
N ALA A 42 15.62 -3.99 15.38
CA ALA A 42 16.71 -4.32 14.46
C ALA A 42 16.20 -4.73 13.07
N TRP A 43 15.09 -5.47 13.00
CA TRP A 43 14.46 -5.84 11.72
C TRP A 43 13.91 -4.62 10.98
N MET A 44 13.35 -3.64 11.70
CA MET A 44 12.86 -2.39 11.11
C MET A 44 14.01 -1.50 10.62
N PHE A 45 15.11 -1.42 11.36
CA PHE A 45 16.29 -0.64 10.99
C PHE A 45 17.05 -1.23 9.80
N TRP A 46 17.17 -2.57 9.72
CA TRP A 46 17.78 -3.26 8.58
C TRP A 46 16.97 -3.09 7.28
N ARG A 47 15.68 -2.74 7.37
CA ARG A 47 14.83 -2.46 6.20
C ARG A 47 15.17 -1.11 5.53
N GLU A 48 15.85 -0.20 6.24
CA GLU A 48 16.17 1.16 5.78
C GLU A 48 17.49 1.26 4.99
N ASP A 49 18.41 0.29 5.14
CA ASP A 49 19.69 0.31 4.43
C ASP A 49 19.63 -0.44 3.09
N ARG A 50 18.91 0.13 2.12
CA ARG A 50 19.19 -0.14 0.70
C ARG A 50 20.16 0.94 0.21
N PRO A 51 21.46 0.63 0.05
CA PRO A 51 22.41 1.62 -0.45
C PRO A 51 21.99 2.07 -1.85
N ARG A 52 21.74 3.38 -1.99
CA ARG A 52 21.61 4.14 -3.24
C ARG A 52 22.81 3.85 -4.14
N ARG A 53 22.72 2.80 -4.95
CA ARG A 53 23.65 2.54 -6.05
C ARG A 53 22.83 2.36 -7.31
N GLN A 54 23.26 3.08 -8.35
CA GLN A 54 22.71 3.16 -9.71
C GLN A 54 21.53 4.13 -9.86
N GLN A 55 21.47 5.04 -10.82
CA GLN A 55 22.24 5.37 -12.03
C GLN A 55 21.72 6.78 -12.38
N GLN A 56 22.51 7.86 -12.50
CA GLN A 56 23.47 8.11 -13.58
C GLN A 56 23.19 7.37 -14.90
N TYR A 57 21.94 7.38 -15.34
CA TYR A 57 21.56 7.38 -16.76
C TYR A 57 20.71 8.65 -16.93
N GLY A 58 21.27 9.75 -17.42
CA GLY A 58 21.24 10.00 -18.85
C GLY A 58 21.10 11.50 -19.09
N ARG A 59 22.08 12.29 -18.61
CA ARG A 59 22.29 13.66 -19.08
C ARG A 59 23.01 13.56 -20.43
N ALA A 60 22.26 13.21 -21.48
CA ALA A 60 22.72 13.25 -22.87
C ALA A 60 21.52 13.47 -23.81
N VAL A 61 20.83 14.59 -23.63
CA VAL A 61 20.01 15.20 -24.70
C VAL A 61 20.68 16.49 -25.09
N ALA A 62 21.77 16.34 -25.84
CA ALA A 62 22.29 17.39 -26.68
C ALA A 62 22.54 16.80 -28.07
N THR A 63 21.87 17.44 -29.02
CA THR A 63 22.34 17.71 -30.38
C THR A 63 22.30 16.62 -31.46
N CYS A 64 21.49 16.95 -32.48
CA CYS A 64 21.70 16.75 -33.91
C CYS A 64 21.32 15.39 -34.52
N ALA A 65 20.17 15.35 -35.20
CA ALA A 65 20.02 14.55 -36.42
C ALA A 65 18.93 15.15 -37.33
N LYS A 66 19.37 15.95 -38.32
CA LYS A 66 18.61 16.19 -39.57
C LYS A 66 18.68 14.94 -40.45
N PRO A 67 17.66 14.61 -41.24
CA PRO A 67 17.70 13.48 -42.17
C PRO A 67 18.30 13.91 -43.51
N GLY A 68 19.20 13.09 -44.05
CA GLY A 68 19.69 13.21 -45.42
C GLY A 68 19.72 11.82 -46.08
N PRO A 69 19.12 11.62 -47.25
CA PRO A 69 19.11 10.32 -47.92
C PRO A 69 20.27 10.25 -48.92
N ARG A 70 21.04 9.15 -48.90
CA ARG A 70 21.83 8.76 -50.07
C ARG A 70 21.98 7.25 -50.18
N ALA A 71 21.32 6.73 -51.21
CA ALA A 71 21.50 5.40 -51.74
C ALA A 71 22.85 5.27 -52.48
N SER A 72 23.51 4.14 -52.28
CA SER A 72 24.50 3.45 -53.14
C SER A 72 25.38 2.61 -52.22
N ALA A 73 25.85 1.42 -52.55
CA ALA A 73 25.66 0.47 -53.64
C ALA A 73 26.64 -0.67 -53.29
N LYS A 74 26.39 -1.89 -53.79
CA LYS A 74 27.36 -3.01 -53.93
C LYS A 74 27.78 -3.69 -52.60
N GLN A 75 28.08 -4.99 -52.52
CA GLN A 75 28.24 -6.02 -53.54
C GLN A 75 28.05 -7.40 -52.91
N SER A 76 27.61 -8.31 -53.76
CA SER A 76 27.44 -9.75 -53.63
C SER A 76 28.74 -10.53 -53.35
N GLY A 77 28.62 -11.64 -52.63
CA GLY A 77 29.62 -12.72 -52.58
C GLY A 77 29.21 -13.86 -51.63
N PRO A 78 29.22 -15.15 -52.03
CA PRO A 78 28.43 -16.20 -51.37
C PRO A 78 29.27 -17.25 -50.60
N VAL A 79 28.54 -18.18 -49.97
CA VAL A 79 28.92 -19.54 -49.51
C VAL A 79 29.40 -19.68 -48.06
N ALA A 80 28.76 -20.64 -47.39
CA ALA A 80 29.28 -21.55 -46.36
C ALA A 80 28.51 -21.49 -45.02
N SER A 81 27.61 -22.46 -44.90
CA SER A 81 27.27 -23.22 -43.69
C SER A 81 27.93 -22.78 -42.38
N VAL A 82 27.14 -22.25 -41.45
CA VAL A 82 27.20 -22.66 -40.04
C VAL A 82 25.77 -22.73 -39.52
N LYS A 83 25.22 -23.94 -39.59
CA LYS A 83 24.12 -24.40 -38.73
C LYS A 83 24.68 -24.46 -37.30
N SER A 84 24.72 -23.32 -36.62
CA SER A 84 24.85 -23.28 -35.16
C SER A 84 23.45 -23.06 -34.63
N GLU A 85 22.84 -24.19 -34.26
CA GLU A 85 21.69 -24.29 -33.40
C GLU A 85 22.06 -23.66 -32.05
N VAL A 86 22.06 -22.33 -31.98
CA VAL A 86 22.09 -21.60 -30.71
C VAL A 86 20.70 -21.77 -30.14
N LYS A 87 20.52 -22.89 -29.44
CA LYS A 87 19.50 -23.05 -28.41
C LYS A 87 19.54 -21.75 -27.59
N PRO A 88 18.49 -20.91 -27.60
CA PRO A 88 18.49 -19.76 -26.72
C PRO A 88 18.58 -20.32 -25.30
N ALA A 89 19.68 -20.00 -24.63
CA ALA A 89 19.79 -20.25 -23.20
C ALA A 89 18.51 -19.68 -22.57
N PRO A 90 17.77 -20.45 -21.75
CA PRO A 90 16.63 -19.89 -21.05
C PRO A 90 17.11 -18.65 -20.28
N PRO A 91 16.37 -17.54 -20.30
CA PRO A 91 16.73 -16.36 -19.53
C PRO A 91 16.66 -16.71 -18.03
N GLN A 92 17.77 -17.21 -17.51
CA GLN A 92 17.95 -17.47 -16.09
C GLN A 92 17.99 -16.09 -15.43
N ASN A 93 16.91 -15.76 -14.72
CA ASN A 93 16.83 -14.69 -13.73
C ASN A 93 16.36 -13.30 -14.21
N ALA A 94 15.51 -13.20 -15.23
CA ALA A 94 14.74 -11.97 -15.46
C ALA A 94 13.47 -11.99 -14.57
N LYS A 95 13.44 -11.15 -13.54
CA LYS A 95 12.26 -10.99 -12.65
C LYS A 95 11.04 -10.55 -13.48
N PRO A 96 9.80 -10.90 -13.06
CA PRO A 96 8.60 -10.30 -13.64
C PRO A 96 8.67 -8.78 -13.55
N GLU A 97 8.38 -8.10 -14.64
CA GLU A 97 8.17 -6.66 -14.64
C GLU A 97 6.67 -6.38 -14.56
N LEU A 98 6.29 -5.30 -13.85
CA LEU A 98 4.90 -4.88 -13.77
C LEU A 98 4.44 -4.35 -15.14
N PRO A 99 3.32 -4.85 -15.70
CA PRO A 99 2.71 -4.25 -16.87
C PRO A 99 2.34 -2.77 -16.63
N ILE A 100 2.40 -1.94 -17.67
CA ILE A 100 2.18 -0.48 -17.58
C ILE A 100 0.83 -0.14 -16.97
N ASP A 101 -0.22 -0.88 -17.33
CA ASP A 101 -1.58 -0.70 -16.79
C ASP A 101 -1.64 -0.93 -15.28
N VAL A 102 -0.88 -1.90 -14.76
CA VAL A 102 -0.78 -2.15 -13.32
C VAL A 102 0.00 -1.03 -12.62
N GLN A 103 1.09 -0.54 -13.23
CA GLN A 103 1.87 0.56 -12.67
C GLN A 103 1.04 1.83 -12.52
N VAL A 104 0.27 2.20 -13.55
CA VAL A 104 -0.64 3.36 -13.51
C VAL A 104 -1.64 3.24 -12.36
N LYS A 105 -2.19 2.04 -12.14
CA LYS A 105 -3.15 1.78 -11.07
C LYS A 105 -2.52 1.87 -9.68
N VAL A 106 -1.32 1.36 -9.51
CA VAL A 106 -0.56 1.50 -8.26
C VAL A 106 -0.32 2.97 -7.93
N GLU A 107 0.09 3.77 -8.91
CA GLU A 107 0.32 5.21 -8.73
C GLU A 107 -0.98 5.97 -8.41
N GLN A 108 -2.11 5.57 -9.03
CA GLN A 108 -3.42 6.09 -8.66
C GLN A 108 -3.76 5.81 -7.20
N ILE A 109 -3.59 4.57 -6.74
CA ILE A 109 -3.84 4.19 -5.34
C ILE A 109 -2.93 4.97 -4.40
N ARG A 110 -1.63 5.08 -4.70
CA ARG A 110 -0.67 5.88 -3.92
C ARG A 110 -1.13 7.32 -3.78
N ARG A 111 -1.56 7.95 -4.86
CA ARG A 111 -2.06 9.33 -4.85
C ARG A 111 -3.33 9.46 -4.01
N LYS A 112 -4.29 8.53 -4.12
CA LYS A 112 -5.50 8.54 -3.29
C LYS A 112 -5.16 8.43 -1.80
N VAL A 113 -4.24 7.53 -1.45
CA VAL A 113 -3.75 7.37 -0.08
C VAL A 113 -3.12 8.67 0.41
N GLU A 114 -2.22 9.29 -0.36
CA GLU A 114 -1.57 10.55 0.01
C GLU A 114 -2.59 11.68 0.25
N VAL A 115 -3.59 11.79 -0.62
CA VAL A 115 -4.68 12.77 -0.46
C VAL A 115 -5.47 12.50 0.82
N LEU A 116 -5.85 11.25 1.09
CA LEU A 116 -6.59 10.88 2.30
C LEU A 116 -5.76 11.11 3.57
N LEU A 117 -4.46 10.82 3.54
CA LEU A 117 -3.55 11.12 4.65
C LEU A 117 -3.38 12.62 4.87
N GLY A 118 -3.41 13.44 3.81
CA GLY A 118 -3.44 14.90 3.92
C GLY A 118 -4.69 15.43 4.65
N PHE A 119 -5.77 14.64 4.69
CA PHE A 119 -6.99 14.93 5.44
C PHE A 119 -7.08 14.18 6.77
N ALA A 120 -5.97 13.65 7.30
CA ALA A 120 -5.95 12.84 8.52
C ALA A 120 -6.67 13.49 9.72
N ASP A 121 -6.57 14.81 9.88
CA ASP A 121 -7.21 15.55 10.98
C ASP A 121 -8.74 15.56 10.93
N ARG A 122 -9.33 15.25 9.77
CA ARG A 122 -10.79 15.22 9.59
C ARG A 122 -11.43 13.90 10.00
N PHE A 123 -10.61 12.84 10.08
CA PHE A 123 -11.07 11.53 10.51
C PHE A 123 -11.43 11.55 12.00
N PRO A 124 -12.44 10.78 12.41
CA PRO A 124 -12.72 10.57 13.84
C PRO A 124 -11.49 10.04 14.58
N PRO A 125 -11.29 10.39 15.86
CA PRO A 125 -10.25 9.80 16.67
C PRO A 125 -10.44 8.27 16.73
N PHE A 126 -9.34 7.53 16.60
CA PHE A 126 -9.34 6.05 16.50
C PHE A 126 -10.14 5.49 15.32
N SER A 127 -10.30 6.27 14.24
CA SER A 127 -10.93 5.79 13.00
C SER A 127 -10.17 4.59 12.42
N GLN A 128 -10.91 3.51 12.16
CA GLN A 128 -10.43 2.34 11.44
C GLN A 128 -10.03 2.70 10.00
N ASP A 129 -10.73 3.65 9.38
CA ASP A 129 -10.47 4.10 8.01
C ASP A 129 -9.10 4.77 7.90
N LEU A 130 -8.76 5.66 8.84
CA LEU A 130 -7.45 6.30 8.88
C LEU A 130 -6.33 5.27 9.07
N PHE A 131 -6.55 4.29 9.94
CA PHE A 131 -5.62 3.19 10.14
C PHE A 131 -5.44 2.36 8.86
N LEU A 132 -6.54 2.02 8.18
CA LEU A 132 -6.52 1.28 6.92
C LEU A 132 -5.77 2.06 5.83
N VAL A 133 -6.00 3.37 5.68
CA VAL A 133 -5.29 4.21 4.71
C VAL A 133 -3.78 4.19 4.96
N ARG A 134 -3.35 4.35 6.23
CA ARG A 134 -1.92 4.27 6.59
C ARG A 134 -1.33 2.91 6.28
N GLN A 135 -2.02 1.83 6.66
CA GLN A 135 -1.57 0.47 6.42
C GLN A 135 -1.56 0.10 4.94
N THR A 136 -2.46 0.69 4.15
CA THR A 136 -2.44 0.55 2.69
C THR A 136 -1.18 1.14 2.09
N ALA A 137 -0.75 2.30 2.59
CA ALA A 137 0.49 2.95 2.17
C ALA A 137 1.74 2.11 2.53
N SER A 138 1.79 1.60 3.76
CA SER A 138 3.01 1.02 4.32
C SER A 138 3.13 -0.50 4.14
N GLU A 139 2.01 -1.21 4.10
CA GLU A 139 1.99 -2.68 4.17
C GLU A 139 1.24 -3.31 3.01
N TYR A 140 -0.03 -2.98 2.79
CA TYR A 140 -0.86 -3.76 1.86
C TYR A 140 -0.44 -3.58 0.41
N LEU A 141 -0.36 -2.35 -0.08
CA LEU A 141 0.03 -2.08 -1.46
C LEU A 141 1.45 -2.59 -1.79
N PRO A 142 2.51 -2.28 -1.00
CA PRO A 142 3.84 -2.79 -1.31
C PRO A 142 3.90 -4.32 -1.23
N ARG A 143 3.27 -4.94 -0.23
CA ARG A 143 3.24 -6.41 -0.09
C ARG A 143 2.56 -7.09 -1.28
N THR A 144 1.45 -6.56 -1.76
CA THR A 144 0.74 -7.10 -2.94
C THR A 144 1.62 -7.07 -4.18
N ILE A 145 2.35 -5.96 -4.39
CA ILE A 145 3.28 -5.82 -5.53
C ILE A 145 4.48 -6.77 -5.39
N ASP A 146 5.10 -6.80 -4.21
CA ASP A 146 6.27 -7.65 -3.92
C ASP A 146 5.92 -9.13 -4.10
N THR A 147 4.71 -9.53 -3.73
CA THR A 147 4.21 -10.91 -3.89
C THR A 147 4.15 -11.29 -5.37
N PHE A 148 3.67 -10.41 -6.26
CA PHE A 148 3.65 -10.65 -7.70
C PHE A 148 5.05 -10.66 -8.32
N LEU A 149 5.89 -9.68 -7.96
CA LEU A 149 7.27 -9.57 -8.45
C LEU A 149 8.16 -10.73 -7.97
N GLY A 150 7.78 -11.40 -6.89
CA GLY A 150 8.47 -12.59 -6.37
C GLY A 150 8.18 -13.87 -7.15
N LEU A 151 7.18 -13.88 -8.04
CA LEU A 151 6.82 -15.07 -8.80
C LEU A 151 7.83 -15.36 -9.93
N PRO A 152 8.08 -16.64 -10.29
CA PRO A 152 8.80 -16.97 -11.51
C PRO A 152 8.04 -16.46 -12.75
N ARG A 153 8.73 -15.88 -13.74
CA ARG A 153 8.10 -15.34 -14.96
C ARG A 153 7.26 -16.39 -15.70
N ASP A 154 7.73 -17.64 -15.72
CA ASP A 154 7.05 -18.78 -16.36
C ASP A 154 5.71 -19.15 -15.71
N SER A 155 5.43 -18.63 -14.51
CA SER A 155 4.19 -18.84 -13.77
C SER A 155 3.21 -17.67 -13.88
N VAL A 156 3.63 -16.51 -14.41
CA VAL A 156 2.79 -15.29 -14.49
C VAL A 156 1.59 -15.45 -15.42
N ASP A 157 1.76 -16.23 -16.49
CA ASP A 157 0.71 -16.50 -17.48
C ASP A 157 0.01 -17.86 -17.25
N LYS A 158 0.46 -18.62 -16.25
CA LYS A 158 -0.15 -19.92 -15.91
C LYS A 158 -1.29 -19.72 -14.93
N PRO A 159 -2.41 -20.45 -15.10
CA PRO A 159 -3.51 -20.40 -14.14
C PRO A 159 -3.05 -20.92 -12.77
N LEU A 160 -3.34 -20.16 -11.71
CA LEU A 160 -2.98 -20.50 -10.33
C LEU A 160 -3.91 -21.53 -9.69
N THR A 161 -5.18 -21.49 -10.11
CA THR A 161 -6.29 -22.21 -9.46
C THR A 161 -7.09 -22.95 -10.53
N ALA A 162 -7.89 -23.95 -10.10
CA ALA A 162 -8.86 -24.64 -10.96
C ALA A 162 -9.84 -23.68 -11.67
N GLU A 163 -10.04 -22.47 -11.15
CA GLU A 163 -10.84 -21.39 -11.76
C GLU A 163 -10.18 -20.73 -12.98
N GLY A 164 -8.90 -21.02 -13.28
CA GLY A 164 -8.22 -20.51 -14.47
C GLY A 164 -7.65 -19.08 -14.35
N LYS A 165 -7.76 -18.42 -13.19
CA LYS A 165 -7.22 -17.05 -13.00
C LYS A 165 -5.69 -17.06 -13.01
N THR A 166 -5.11 -16.14 -13.78
CA THR A 166 -3.66 -15.91 -13.80
C THR A 166 -3.23 -15.03 -12.60
N PRO A 167 -1.98 -15.14 -12.12
CA PRO A 167 -1.46 -14.25 -11.07
C PRO A 167 -1.61 -12.77 -11.38
N LEU A 168 -1.48 -12.40 -12.66
CA LEU A 168 -1.68 -11.02 -13.09
C LEU A 168 -3.13 -10.58 -12.92
N GLN A 169 -4.10 -11.45 -13.22
CA GLN A 169 -5.51 -11.15 -13.04
C GLN A 169 -5.87 -11.01 -11.55
N GLU A 170 -5.35 -11.90 -10.71
CA GLU A 170 -5.52 -11.82 -9.26
C GLU A 170 -4.93 -10.53 -8.68
N LEU A 171 -3.73 -10.14 -9.12
CA LEU A 171 -3.13 -8.86 -8.73
C LEU A 171 -4.04 -7.68 -9.07
N LYS A 172 -4.58 -7.64 -10.30
CA LYS A 172 -5.49 -6.56 -10.71
C LYS A 172 -6.73 -6.50 -9.82
N THR A 173 -7.33 -7.66 -9.52
CA THR A 173 -8.49 -7.75 -8.63
C THR A 173 -8.18 -7.24 -7.22
N GLN A 174 -7.01 -7.55 -6.66
CA GLN A 174 -6.61 -7.03 -5.35
C GLN A 174 -6.39 -5.51 -5.36
N LEU A 175 -5.80 -4.97 -6.43
CA LEU A 175 -5.64 -3.52 -6.59
C LEU A 175 -6.99 -2.82 -6.78
N ASP A 176 -7.93 -3.41 -7.53
CA ASP A 176 -9.31 -2.93 -7.65
C ASP A 176 -10.01 -2.84 -6.29
N LEU A 177 -9.85 -3.88 -5.46
CA LEU A 177 -10.43 -3.90 -4.13
C LEU A 177 -9.87 -2.77 -3.25
N LEU A 178 -8.55 -2.56 -3.26
CA LEU A 178 -7.92 -1.47 -2.53
C LEU A 178 -8.41 -0.10 -3.03
N ASP A 179 -8.47 0.10 -4.34
CA ASP A 179 -8.92 1.35 -4.95
C ASP A 179 -10.38 1.68 -4.56
N ALA A 180 -11.27 0.69 -4.66
CA ALA A 180 -12.67 0.83 -4.27
C ALA A 180 -12.84 1.17 -2.78
N LYS A 181 -12.04 0.54 -1.91
CA LYS A 181 -12.08 0.83 -0.47
C LYS A 181 -11.62 2.24 -0.14
N LEU A 182 -10.60 2.75 -0.82
CA LEU A 182 -10.17 4.15 -0.65
C LEU A 182 -11.24 5.13 -1.14
N ASP A 183 -11.96 4.81 -2.22
CA ASP A 183 -13.08 5.63 -2.70
C ASP A 183 -14.25 5.64 -1.72
N GLU A 184 -14.59 4.49 -1.13
CA GLU A 184 -15.61 4.42 -0.06
C GLU A 184 -15.25 5.33 1.11
N ILE A 185 -14.00 5.28 1.57
CA ILE A 185 -13.50 6.13 2.66
C ILE A 185 -13.56 7.61 2.29
N ALA A 186 -13.12 7.97 1.09
CA ALA A 186 -13.20 9.35 0.60
C ALA A 186 -14.64 9.88 0.59
N GLN A 187 -15.58 9.06 0.11
CA GLN A 187 -17.00 9.41 0.09
C GLN A 187 -17.59 9.54 1.50
N ALA A 188 -17.22 8.65 2.42
CA ALA A 188 -17.67 8.71 3.81
C ALA A 188 -17.22 10.02 4.48
N LEU A 189 -15.96 10.42 4.26
CA LEU A 189 -15.42 11.66 4.79
C LEU A 189 -16.16 12.88 4.22
N GLN A 190 -16.43 12.88 2.91
CA GLN A 190 -17.18 13.96 2.27
C GLN A 190 -18.60 14.08 2.82
N ARG A 191 -19.30 12.97 3.05
CA ARG A 191 -20.64 12.97 3.66
C ARG A 191 -20.60 13.55 5.06
N GLN A 192 -19.63 13.14 5.88
CA GLN A 192 -19.48 13.66 7.24
C GLN A 192 -19.25 15.18 7.25
N ASP A 193 -18.47 15.71 6.31
CA ASP A 193 -18.24 17.15 6.19
C ASP A 193 -19.54 17.89 5.80
N MET A 194 -20.35 17.32 4.89
CA MET A 194 -21.65 17.89 4.55
C MET A 194 -22.61 17.90 5.74
N ASP A 195 -22.65 16.82 6.52
CA ASP A 195 -23.50 16.73 7.72
C ASP A 195 -23.10 17.78 8.77
N ARG A 196 -21.79 17.98 8.98
CA ARG A 196 -21.27 19.04 9.87
C ARG A 196 -21.70 20.44 9.41
N LEU A 197 -21.65 20.72 8.10
CA LEU A 197 -22.08 22.00 7.54
C LEU A 197 -23.59 22.24 7.75
N LEU A 198 -24.41 21.21 7.53
CA LEU A 198 -25.86 21.29 7.76
C LEU A 198 -26.20 21.48 9.24
N ALA A 199 -25.50 20.79 10.13
CA ALA A 199 -25.66 20.96 11.57
C ALA A 199 -25.30 22.38 12.01
N ASN A 200 -24.17 22.92 11.53
CA ASN A 200 -23.77 24.30 11.82
C ASN A 200 -24.80 25.31 11.33
N ARG A 201 -25.36 25.11 10.11
CA ARG A 201 -26.43 25.97 9.58
C ARG A 201 -27.65 25.99 10.51
N ARG A 202 -28.14 24.81 10.93
CA ARG A 202 -29.30 24.70 11.84
C ARG A 202 -29.05 25.42 13.16
N PHE A 203 -27.86 25.25 13.73
CA PHE A 203 -27.46 25.95 14.96
C PHE A 203 -27.51 27.48 14.81
N LEU A 204 -27.00 28.01 13.69
CA LEU A 204 -27.05 29.44 13.41
C LEU A 204 -28.49 29.96 13.25
N GLU A 205 -29.34 29.23 12.54
CA GLU A 205 -30.75 29.57 12.37
C GLU A 205 -31.49 29.59 13.72
N GLU A 206 -31.23 28.61 14.59
CA GLU A 206 -31.85 28.54 15.93
C GLU A 206 -31.38 29.66 16.87
N ARG A 207 -30.09 30.02 16.81
CA ARG A 207 -29.48 31.01 17.71
C ARG A 207 -29.75 32.45 17.29
N PHE A 208 -29.75 32.72 15.99
CA PHE A 208 -29.82 34.08 15.45
C PHE A 208 -31.11 34.37 14.68
N GLY A 209 -31.79 33.36 14.13
CA GLY A 209 -33.03 33.57 13.35
C GLY A 209 -34.24 34.04 14.18
N ARG A 210 -34.22 33.81 15.51
CA ARG A 210 -35.26 34.31 16.44
C ARG A 210 -35.02 35.76 16.91
N ALA A 211 -33.84 36.33 16.67
CA ALA A 211 -33.49 37.67 17.14
C ALA A 211 -33.88 38.78 16.14
N THR A 212 -34.31 38.40 14.92
CA THR A 212 -34.63 39.33 13.82
C THR A 212 -36.09 39.27 13.38
N ALA A 213 -36.97 38.59 14.13
CA ALA A 213 -38.41 38.51 13.90
C ALA A 213 -39.17 39.16 15.06
#